data_AF-B7PHZ4-F1
#
_entry.id   AF-B7PHZ4-F1
#
_cell.length_a   1.000
_cell.length_b   1.000
_cell.length_c   1.000
_cell.angle_alpha   90.00
_cell.angle_beta   90.00
_cell.angle_gamma   90.00
#
_symmetry.space_group_name_H-M   'P 1'
#
loop_
_entity.id
_entity.type
_entity.pdbx_description
1 polymer ?
#
loop_
_entity_poly.entity_id
_entity_poly.type
_entity_poly.pdbx_seq_one_letter_code
_entity_poly.pdbx_strand_id
1 'polypeptide(L)'
;TVVLGTDKDGKVDTFQYVSVCEMLKCTLENPSVWSDFYNQPVEDGYLNTVFDGTAYRDHTFFQGDRKKICIQLYSDEFEVCNPLGSKRGKHKLTAVYYSILNFPQKLRSRLSGIHLALLVKDKFVASYGLHKIFAPLVRDISRLEKKGISVN
;
A
#
# COMPACT_ATOMS: atom_id res chain seq x y z
N THR A 1 -12.26 -9.84 -3.84
CA THR A 1 -12.12 -10.18 -5.28
C THR A 1 -12.74 -9.11 -6.15
N VAL A 2 -12.03 -8.66 -7.20
CA VAL A 2 -12.50 -7.68 -8.19
C VAL A 2 -12.48 -8.32 -9.58
N VAL A 3 -13.52 -8.09 -10.37
CA VAL A 3 -13.67 -8.60 -11.74
C VAL A 3 -13.02 -7.64 -12.74
N LEU A 4 -12.18 -8.17 -13.62
CA LEU A 4 -11.53 -7.42 -14.71
C LEU A 4 -12.27 -7.58 -16.04
N GLY A 5 -12.80 -8.76 -16.31
CA GLY A 5 -13.51 -9.09 -17.54
C GLY A 5 -13.64 -10.60 -17.72
N THR A 6 -13.85 -11.02 -18.95
CA THR A 6 -13.97 -12.42 -19.33
C THR A 6 -12.94 -12.74 -20.41
N ASP A 7 -12.27 -13.88 -20.29
CA ASP A 7 -11.31 -14.34 -21.29
C ASP A 7 -12.01 -15.00 -22.50
N LYS A 8 -11.20 -15.45 -23.47
CA LYS A 8 -11.68 -16.06 -24.72
C LYS A 8 -12.43 -17.38 -24.48
N ASP A 9 -12.20 -18.03 -23.35
CA ASP A 9 -12.80 -19.31 -22.98
C ASP A 9 -14.08 -19.10 -22.11
N GLY A 10 -14.52 -17.86 -21.95
CA GLY A 10 -15.70 -17.51 -21.14
C GLY A 10 -15.43 -17.48 -19.64
N LYS A 11 -14.16 -17.57 -19.21
CA LYS A 11 -13.81 -17.55 -17.79
C LYS A 11 -13.59 -16.13 -17.29
N VAL A 12 -14.11 -15.85 -16.09
CA VAL A 12 -13.99 -14.53 -15.47
C VAL A 12 -12.56 -14.32 -14.96
N ASP A 13 -11.92 -13.28 -15.46
CA ASP A 13 -10.63 -12.80 -15.00
C ASP A 13 -10.82 -11.90 -13.77
N THR A 14 -10.11 -12.22 -12.70
CA THR A 14 -10.25 -11.55 -11.40
C THR A 14 -8.89 -11.30 -10.75
N PHE A 15 -8.87 -10.36 -9.80
CA PHE A 15 -7.74 -10.13 -8.91
C PHE A 15 -8.21 -9.87 -7.48
N GLN A 16 -7.26 -9.87 -6.53
CA GLN A 16 -7.56 -9.58 -5.13
C GLN A 16 -7.20 -8.15 -4.79
N TYR A 17 -8.13 -7.48 -4.12
CA TYR A 17 -7.98 -6.14 -3.60
C TYR A 17 -8.38 -6.17 -2.12
N VAL A 18 -7.58 -5.52 -1.29
CA VAL A 18 -7.81 -5.34 0.13
C VAL A 18 -8.01 -3.84 0.36
N SER A 19 -9.15 -3.44 0.95
CA SER A 19 -9.43 -2.01 1.13
C SER A 19 -8.43 -1.39 2.11
N VAL A 20 -7.73 -0.37 1.63
CA VAL A 20 -6.78 0.39 2.44
C VAL A 20 -7.54 1.16 3.52
N CYS A 21 -8.72 1.69 3.20
CA CYS A 21 -9.53 2.42 4.17
C CYS A 21 -10.00 1.52 5.32
N GLU A 22 -10.52 0.32 5.03
CA GLU A 22 -10.97 -0.62 6.06
C GLU A 22 -9.81 -1.09 6.93
N MET A 23 -8.68 -1.45 6.31
CA MET A 23 -7.50 -1.88 7.05
C MET A 23 -6.90 -0.78 7.92
N LEU A 24 -6.87 0.47 7.43
CA LEU A 24 -6.45 1.62 8.24
C LEU A 24 -7.40 1.82 9.41
N LYS A 25 -8.72 1.74 9.20
CA LYS A 25 -9.71 1.86 10.27
C LYS A 25 -9.42 0.85 11.39
N CYS A 26 -9.35 -0.44 11.04
CA CYS A 26 -9.06 -1.51 11.98
C CYS A 26 -7.72 -1.32 12.71
N THR A 27 -6.70 -0.83 12.00
CA THR A 27 -5.36 -0.60 12.58
C THR A 27 -5.39 0.55 13.58
N LEU A 28 -6.05 1.65 13.24
CA LEU A 28 -6.10 2.89 14.03
C LEU A 28 -7.13 2.82 15.16
N GLU A 29 -8.10 1.90 15.11
CA GLU A 29 -9.00 1.60 16.23
C GLU A 29 -8.28 0.94 17.42
N ASN A 30 -7.05 0.44 17.23
CA ASN A 30 -6.24 -0.09 18.33
C ASN A 30 -5.57 1.06 19.11
N PRO A 31 -5.94 1.34 20.38
CA PRO A 31 -5.39 2.47 21.12
C PRO A 31 -3.87 2.41 21.31
N SER A 32 -3.30 1.20 21.38
CA SER A 32 -1.86 0.99 21.57
C SER A 32 -1.00 1.53 20.42
N VAL A 33 -1.58 1.73 19.23
CA VAL A 33 -0.82 2.21 18.09
C VAL A 33 -0.60 3.74 18.12
N TRP A 34 -1.42 4.46 18.90
CA TRP A 34 -1.38 5.93 18.95
C TRP A 34 -0.24 6.49 19.78
N SER A 35 0.19 5.78 20.84
CA SER A 35 1.33 6.21 21.67
C SER A 35 2.62 6.35 20.84
N ASP A 36 2.74 5.53 19.81
CA ASP A 36 3.92 5.43 18.96
C ASP A 36 3.79 6.27 17.67
N PHE A 37 2.58 6.72 17.33
CA PHE A 37 2.22 7.32 16.03
C PHE A 37 2.89 8.68 15.75
N TYR A 38 3.17 9.44 16.80
CA TYR A 38 3.79 10.78 16.69
C TYR A 38 5.19 10.86 17.29
N ASN A 39 5.67 9.77 17.87
CA ASN A 39 6.95 9.70 18.57
C ASN A 39 8.03 9.16 17.62
N GLN A 40 8.44 10.00 16.68
CA GLN A 40 9.58 9.72 15.81
C GLN A 40 10.86 10.24 16.48
N PRO A 41 11.93 9.44 16.55
CA PRO A 41 13.21 9.90 17.09
C PRO A 41 13.81 10.97 16.18
N VAL A 42 14.37 12.01 16.79
CA VAL A 42 15.13 13.06 16.11
C VAL A 42 16.56 12.98 16.62
N GLU A 43 17.52 12.80 15.70
CA GLU A 43 18.95 12.84 16.01
C GLU A 43 19.60 13.94 15.16
N ASP A 44 20.28 14.88 15.82
CA ASP A 44 20.89 16.02 15.15
C ASP A 44 22.06 15.57 14.26
N GLY A 45 22.12 16.14 13.06
CA GLY A 45 23.20 15.88 12.09
C GLY A 45 22.97 14.68 11.16
N TYR A 46 21.88 13.92 11.33
CA TYR A 46 21.55 12.77 10.49
C TYR A 46 20.09 12.77 10.03
N LEU A 47 19.84 12.14 8.87
CA LEU A 47 18.48 11.85 8.42
C LEU A 47 18.04 10.51 9.03
N ASN A 48 16.98 10.52 9.83
CA ASN A 48 16.47 9.36 10.56
C ASN A 48 15.23 8.76 9.89
N THR A 49 14.37 9.63 9.37
CA THR A 49 13.09 9.24 8.78
C THR A 49 12.89 9.88 7.42
N VAL A 50 11.90 9.36 6.69
CA VAL A 50 11.44 9.96 5.43
C VAL A 50 10.95 11.41 5.60
N PHE A 51 10.60 11.82 6.83
CA PHE A 51 10.10 13.15 7.15
C PHE A 51 11.20 14.20 7.27
N ASP A 52 12.46 13.77 7.45
CA ASP A 52 13.60 14.68 7.55
C ASP A 52 14.04 15.19 6.16
N GLY A 53 13.66 14.45 5.11
CA GLY A 53 13.96 14.78 3.72
C GLY A 53 13.17 15.99 3.21
N THR A 54 13.78 16.72 2.28
CA THR A 54 13.19 17.90 1.63
C THR A 54 11.88 17.59 0.91
N ALA A 55 11.74 16.40 0.33
CA ALA A 55 10.51 15.97 -0.34
C ALA A 55 9.27 15.97 0.59
N TYR A 56 9.45 15.75 1.89
CA TYR A 56 8.37 15.89 2.87
C TYR A 56 8.28 17.32 3.41
N ARG A 57 9.43 17.88 3.82
CA ARG A 57 9.51 19.20 4.45
C ARG A 57 8.99 20.32 3.55
N ASP A 58 9.30 20.28 2.26
CA ASP A 58 8.98 21.37 1.33
C ASP A 58 7.59 21.20 0.70
N HIS A 59 6.93 20.07 0.94
CA HIS A 59 5.66 19.74 0.31
C HIS A 59 4.48 20.36 1.06
N THR A 60 3.76 21.27 0.38
CA THR A 60 2.67 22.06 0.96
C THR A 60 1.57 21.22 1.60
N PHE A 61 1.24 20.06 1.03
CA PHE A 61 0.24 19.15 1.63
C PHE A 61 0.64 18.67 3.02
N PHE A 62 1.93 18.49 3.32
CA PHE A 62 2.38 17.96 4.62
C PHE A 62 2.63 19.06 5.66
N GLN A 63 2.66 20.32 5.26
CA GLN A 63 2.75 21.49 6.14
C GLN A 63 1.46 21.70 6.97
N GLY A 64 1.58 22.25 8.18
CA GLY A 64 0.45 22.59 9.03
C GLY A 64 -0.07 21.44 9.91
N ASP A 65 -1.25 20.91 9.60
CA ASP A 65 -1.93 19.92 10.47
C ASP A 65 -1.09 18.65 10.67
N ARG A 66 -0.91 18.28 11.94
CA ARG A 66 -0.16 17.11 12.38
C ARG A 66 -0.97 15.82 12.28
N LYS A 67 -2.29 15.87 12.08
CA LYS A 67 -3.18 14.70 12.01
C LYS A 67 -3.18 14.01 10.63
N LYS A 68 -2.00 13.94 9.99
CA LYS A 68 -1.85 13.34 8.66
C LYS A 68 -1.20 11.97 8.75
N ILE A 69 -1.79 11.03 8.01
CA ILE A 69 -1.25 9.68 7.87
C ILE A 69 -0.45 9.63 6.57
N CYS A 70 0.82 9.29 6.70
CA CYS A 70 1.74 9.11 5.58
C CYS A 70 1.83 7.62 5.24
N ILE A 71 1.47 7.27 4.01
CA ILE A 71 1.46 5.88 3.54
C ILE A 71 2.48 5.75 2.43
N GLN A 72 3.37 4.77 2.55
CA GLN A 72 4.27 4.37 1.47
C GLN A 72 3.65 3.21 0.71
N LEU A 73 3.41 3.39 -0.59
CA LEU A 73 2.97 2.33 -1.50
C LEU A 73 4.18 1.84 -2.30
N TYR A 74 4.28 0.54 -2.48
CA TYR A 74 5.31 -0.07 -3.33
C TYR A 74 4.81 -1.38 -3.92
N SER A 75 5.39 -1.78 -5.05
CA SER A 75 5.03 -3.01 -5.76
C SER A 75 6.21 -3.98 -5.82
N ASP A 76 5.88 -5.27 -5.84
CA ASP A 76 6.83 -6.35 -6.09
C ASP A 76 6.24 -7.37 -7.06
N GLU A 77 7.11 -8.03 -7.82
CA GLU A 77 6.74 -9.05 -8.81
C GLU A 77 7.44 -10.36 -8.49
N PHE A 78 6.66 -11.43 -8.32
CA PHE A 78 7.21 -12.73 -7.95
C PHE A 78 6.49 -13.89 -8.64
N GLU A 79 7.21 -15.00 -8.82
CA GLU A 79 6.70 -16.25 -9.41
C GLU A 79 6.68 -17.33 -8.33
N VAL A 80 5.48 -17.77 -7.94
CA VAL A 80 5.31 -18.69 -6.79
C VAL A 80 5.69 -20.13 -7.15
N CYS A 81 5.47 -20.55 -8.40
CA CYS A 81 5.47 -21.97 -8.77
C CYS A 81 6.75 -22.45 -9.47
N ASN A 82 7.33 -21.65 -10.37
CA ASN A 82 8.53 -22.06 -11.11
C ASN A 82 9.31 -20.84 -11.64
N PRO A 83 10.18 -20.24 -10.82
CA PRO A 83 10.92 -19.03 -11.22
C PRO A 83 12.01 -19.27 -12.28
N LEU A 84 12.51 -20.51 -12.46
CA LEU A 84 13.71 -20.78 -13.26
C LEU A 84 13.49 -21.72 -14.45
N GLY A 85 12.42 -22.53 -14.45
CA GLY A 85 12.18 -23.53 -15.49
C GLY A 85 11.48 -23.00 -16.74
N SER A 86 11.24 -23.89 -17.71
CA SER A 86 10.61 -23.59 -19.01
C SER A 86 9.17 -23.03 -18.92
N LYS A 87 8.53 -23.15 -17.75
CA LYS A 87 7.20 -22.60 -17.47
C LYS A 87 7.24 -21.29 -16.65
N ARG A 88 8.41 -20.64 -16.55
CA ARG A 88 8.55 -19.33 -15.89
C ARG A 88 7.58 -18.30 -16.50
N GLY A 89 7.04 -17.40 -15.67
CA GLY A 89 6.11 -16.34 -16.08
C GLY A 89 4.64 -16.73 -16.05
N LYS A 90 4.29 -18.03 -15.99
CA LYS A 90 2.89 -18.49 -16.11
C LYS A 90 2.04 -18.11 -14.90
N HIS A 91 2.63 -18.15 -13.70
CA HIS A 91 1.96 -17.84 -12.43
C HIS A 91 2.59 -16.62 -11.75
N LYS A 92 3.27 -15.78 -12.52
CA LYS A 92 3.83 -14.51 -12.06
C LYS A 92 2.73 -13.61 -11.52
N LEU A 93 2.97 -13.07 -10.34
CA LEU A 93 2.08 -12.17 -9.63
C LEU A 93 2.76 -10.81 -9.47
N THR A 94 1.94 -9.77 -9.58
CA THR A 94 2.28 -8.42 -9.14
C THR A 94 1.50 -8.16 -7.87
N ALA A 95 2.20 -7.81 -6.80
CA ALA A 95 1.61 -7.38 -5.54
C ALA A 95 1.88 -5.89 -5.33
N VAL A 96 0.92 -5.19 -4.72
CA VAL A 96 1.14 -3.86 -4.17
C VAL A 96 0.93 -3.94 -2.67
N TYR A 97 1.92 -3.42 -1.96
CA TYR A 97 1.95 -3.33 -0.52
C TYR A 97 1.93 -1.88 -0.06
N TYR A 98 1.65 -1.69 1.22
CA TYR A 98 1.85 -0.42 1.86
C TYR A 98 2.33 -0.55 3.30
N SER A 99 3.01 0.50 3.77
CA SER A 99 3.39 0.69 5.17
C SER A 99 2.97 2.07 5.64
N ILE A 100 2.53 2.16 6.90
CA ILE A 100 2.11 3.41 7.53
C ILE A 100 3.35 4.05 8.16
N LEU A 101 3.87 5.12 7.55
CA LEU A 101 5.17 5.73 7.88
C LEU A 101 5.20 6.42 9.26
N ASN A 102 4.04 6.80 9.78
CA ASN A 102 3.89 7.40 11.12
C ASN A 102 4.31 6.44 12.24
N PHE A 103 4.30 5.13 12.01
CA PHE A 103 4.77 4.20 13.02
C PHE A 103 6.30 4.22 13.16
N PRO A 104 6.84 3.89 14.35
CA PRO A 104 8.28 3.76 14.55
C PRO A 104 8.88 2.75 13.58
N GLN A 105 10.12 3.01 13.14
CA GLN A 105 10.83 2.16 12.18
C GLN A 105 10.84 0.68 12.60
N LYS A 106 11.05 0.39 13.89
CA LYS A 106 11.01 -0.97 14.45
C LYS A 106 9.72 -1.74 14.16
N LEU A 107 8.58 -1.06 14.05
CA LEU A 107 7.28 -1.69 13.76
C LEU A 107 7.08 -1.85 12.25
N ARG A 108 7.48 -0.84 11.46
CA ARG A 108 7.32 -0.84 10.00
C ARG A 108 8.24 -1.83 9.30
N SER A 109 9.43 -2.08 9.84
CA SER A 109 10.39 -3.04 9.30
C SER A 109 10.02 -4.51 9.58
N ARG A 110 9.04 -4.77 10.44
CA ARG A 110 8.52 -6.12 10.67
C ARG A 110 7.56 -6.50 9.55
N LEU A 111 7.47 -7.79 9.25
CA LEU A 111 6.50 -8.31 8.27
C LEU A 111 5.06 -7.90 8.61
N SER A 112 4.72 -7.79 9.90
CA SER A 112 3.41 -7.32 10.37
C SER A 112 3.11 -5.85 10.04
N GLY A 113 4.13 -5.04 9.72
CA GLY A 113 4.01 -3.64 9.27
C GLY A 113 3.95 -3.48 7.75
N ILE A 114 3.96 -4.60 7.01
CA ILE A 114 3.79 -4.65 5.56
C ILE A 114 2.38 -5.15 5.27
N HIS A 115 1.54 -4.27 4.73
CA HIS A 115 0.15 -4.57 4.45
C HIS A 115 -0.07 -4.77 2.95
N LEU A 116 -0.89 -5.76 2.58
CA LEU A 116 -1.25 -6.00 1.19
C LEU A 116 -2.39 -5.05 0.77
N ALA A 117 -2.24 -4.39 -0.38
CA ALA A 117 -3.31 -3.60 -1.02
C ALA A 117 -3.94 -4.33 -2.20
N LEU A 118 -3.14 -4.98 -3.05
CA LEU A 118 -3.65 -5.76 -4.17
C LEU A 118 -2.70 -6.88 -4.59
N LEU A 119 -3.27 -7.93 -5.17
CA LEU A 119 -2.56 -9.06 -5.75
C LEU A 119 -3.22 -9.44 -7.08
N VAL A 120 -2.45 -9.39 -8.16
CA VAL A 120 -2.92 -9.62 -9.53
C VAL A 120 -1.93 -10.50 -10.30
N LYS A 121 -2.41 -11.26 -11.27
CA LYS A 121 -1.52 -11.97 -12.21
C LYS A 121 -0.90 -10.97 -13.17
N ASP A 122 0.40 -11.09 -13.40
CA ASP A 122 1.18 -10.23 -14.30
C ASP A 122 0.56 -10.17 -15.71
N LYS A 123 0.07 -11.32 -16.22
CA LYS A 123 -0.66 -11.39 -17.50
C LYS A 123 -1.87 -10.46 -17.58
N PHE A 124 -2.54 -10.20 -16.46
CA PHE A 124 -3.69 -9.30 -16.42
C PHE A 124 -3.26 -7.84 -16.39
N VAL A 125 -2.08 -7.53 -15.83
CA VAL A 125 -1.47 -6.20 -15.94
C VAL A 125 -1.21 -5.87 -17.40
N ALA A 126 -0.64 -6.82 -18.16
CA ALA A 126 -0.40 -6.65 -19.59
C ALA A 126 -1.71 -6.47 -20.39
N SER A 127 -2.75 -7.27 -20.10
CA SER A 127 -4.00 -7.25 -20.88
C SER A 127 -4.96 -6.11 -20.53
N TYR A 128 -5.09 -5.76 -19.25
CA TYR A 128 -6.08 -4.77 -18.78
C TYR A 128 -5.46 -3.42 -18.43
N GLY A 129 -4.14 -3.36 -18.27
CA GLY A 129 -3.40 -2.16 -17.90
C GLY A 129 -3.51 -1.79 -16.42
N LEU A 130 -2.51 -1.05 -15.94
CA LEU A 130 -2.44 -0.59 -14.55
C LEU A 130 -3.61 0.31 -14.15
N HIS A 131 -4.13 1.13 -15.07
CA HIS A 131 -5.25 2.04 -14.78
C HIS A 131 -6.46 1.30 -14.21
N LYS A 132 -6.81 0.14 -14.77
CA LYS A 132 -7.98 -0.65 -14.37
C LYS A 132 -7.71 -1.40 -13.06
N ILE A 133 -6.50 -1.93 -12.91
CA ILE A 133 -6.10 -2.72 -11.73
C ILE A 133 -5.95 -1.81 -10.50
N PHE A 134 -5.39 -0.62 -10.67
CA PHE A 134 -5.17 0.34 -9.58
C PHE A 134 -6.41 1.20 -9.29
N ALA A 135 -7.43 1.18 -10.14
CA ALA A 135 -8.67 1.93 -9.93
C ALA A 135 -9.26 1.82 -8.50
N PRO A 136 -9.43 0.64 -7.89
CA PRO A 136 -9.90 0.55 -6.50
C PRO A 136 -8.94 1.19 -5.49
N LEU A 137 -7.62 0.97 -5.64
CA LEU A 137 -6.62 1.57 -4.78
C LEU A 137 -6.65 3.11 -4.86
N VAL A 138 -6.66 3.68 -6.07
CA VAL A 138 -6.73 5.13 -6.30
C VAL A 138 -8.02 5.73 -5.72
N ARG A 139 -9.15 5.03 -5.82
CA ARG A 139 -10.41 5.46 -5.18
C ARG A 139 -10.28 5.53 -3.66
N ASP A 140 -9.65 4.55 -3.03
CA ASP A 140 -9.42 4.55 -1.59
C ASP A 140 -8.47 5.68 -1.16
N ILE A 141 -7.36 5.87 -1.86
CA ILE A 141 -6.42 6.98 -1.56
C ILE A 141 -7.10 8.34 -1.73
N SER A 142 -7.85 8.55 -2.82
CA SER A 142 -8.59 9.80 -3.03
C SER A 142 -9.69 10.04 -1.98
N ARG A 143 -10.33 8.97 -1.48
CA ARG A 143 -11.28 9.06 -0.37
C ARG A 143 -10.58 9.51 0.91
N LEU A 144 -9.43 8.90 1.24
CA LEU A 144 -8.64 9.25 2.43
C LEU A 144 -8.14 10.68 2.37
N GLU A 145 -7.64 11.13 1.22
CA GLU A 145 -7.16 12.50 1.03
C GLU A 145 -8.28 13.54 1.25
N LYS A 146 -9.49 13.27 0.74
CA LYS A 146 -10.60 14.24 0.77
C LYS A 146 -11.42 14.21 2.06
N LYS A 147 -11.62 13.03 2.64
CA LYS A 147 -12.55 12.83 3.77
C LYS A 147 -11.87 12.40 5.06
N GLY A 148 -10.61 11.96 4.99
CA GLY A 148 -9.93 11.35 6.11
C GLY A 148 -10.56 10.02 6.52
N ILE A 149 -10.30 9.63 7.77
CA ILE A 149 -10.83 8.43 8.41
C ILE A 149 -11.26 8.76 9.83
N SER A 150 -12.42 8.26 10.24
CA SER A 150 -12.92 8.40 11.61
C SER A 150 -12.77 7.06 12.33
N VAL A 151 -12.14 7.10 13.49
CA VAL A 151 -11.98 5.97 14.40
C VAL A 151 -12.75 6.27 15.69
N ASN A 152 -13.21 5.21 16.35
CA ASN A 152 -13.98 5.30 17.60
C ASN A 152 -13.08 5.50 18.81
#